data_AF-A0A850H1S0-F1
#
_entry.id   AF-A0A850H1S0-F1
#
_cell.length_a   1.000
_cell.length_b   1.000
_cell.length_c   1.000
_cell.angle_alpha   90.00
_cell.angle_beta   90.00
_cell.angle_gamma   90.00
#
_symmetry.space_group_name_H-M   'P 1'
#
loop_
_entity.id
_entity.type
_entity.pdbx_description
1 polymer ?
#
loop_
_entity_poly.entity_id
_entity_poly.type
_entity_poly.pdbx_seq_one_letter_code
_entity_poly.pdbx_strand_id
1 'polypeptide(L)'
;MRFRIDQPLLRTAAAFSGDLHFNLRLLREAVGEAHVFGADLSDEEFTRFQHVDWELLPPGSTDRVVAQLTSRGPINPEKLKVAQERLSVLDRLGHDGFIFGKGRFARYFGARFGDRLVVLENLEYGNALYMFDENWEQLTQLSRTELIKRRDASVHRIPHLPGWQSAVRKAVRSL
;
A
#
# COMPACT_ATOMS: atom_id res chain seq x y z
N MET A 1 -9.91 -9.95 -16.51
CA MET A 1 -9.41 -9.75 -17.89
C MET A 1 -7.97 -9.23 -17.79
N ARG A 2 -7.00 -9.89 -18.43
CA ARG A 2 -5.56 -9.55 -18.38
C ARG A 2 -5.19 -8.79 -19.65
N PHE A 3 -4.58 -7.61 -19.51
CA PHE A 3 -4.00 -6.86 -20.62
C PHE A 3 -2.49 -6.86 -20.48
N ARG A 4 -1.77 -7.14 -21.56
CA ARG A 4 -0.30 -7.13 -21.60
C ARG A 4 0.16 -6.61 -22.97
N ILE A 5 1.33 -5.99 -23.00
CA ILE A 5 2.06 -5.68 -24.23
C ILE A 5 3.18 -6.71 -24.36
N ASP A 6 3.16 -7.48 -25.44
CA ASP A 6 4.12 -8.57 -25.71
C ASP A 6 5.36 -8.09 -26.49
N GLN A 7 5.72 -6.82 -26.38
CA GLN A 7 6.95 -6.29 -26.98
C GLN A 7 8.18 -6.75 -26.18
N PRO A 8 9.17 -7.41 -26.81
CA PRO A 8 10.40 -7.79 -26.14
C PRO A 8 11.25 -6.55 -25.81
N LEU A 9 11.57 -6.35 -24.53
CA LEU A 9 12.41 -5.26 -24.05
C LEU A 9 13.74 -5.79 -23.53
N LEU A 10 14.82 -5.55 -24.27
CA LEU A 10 16.18 -5.90 -23.86
C LEU A 10 16.82 -4.72 -23.13
N ARG A 11 17.27 -4.93 -21.89
CA ARG A 11 17.90 -3.87 -21.07
C ARG A 11 19.17 -3.29 -21.70
N THR A 12 19.82 -4.04 -22.58
CA THR A 12 21.04 -3.64 -23.29
C THR A 12 20.75 -2.88 -24.58
N ALA A 13 19.50 -2.82 -25.04
CA ALA A 13 19.13 -2.11 -26.26
C ALA A 13 19.18 -0.59 -26.05
N ALA A 14 19.72 0.13 -27.03
CA ALA A 14 19.77 1.60 -27.00
C ALA A 14 18.38 2.25 -26.87
N ALA A 15 17.34 1.61 -27.41
CA ALA A 15 15.95 2.07 -27.37
C ALA A 15 15.18 1.69 -26.10
N PHE A 16 15.76 0.90 -25.18
CA PHE A 16 15.06 0.31 -24.03
C PHE A 16 14.19 1.30 -23.25
N SER A 17 14.76 2.47 -22.91
CA SER A 17 14.04 3.49 -22.14
C SER A 17 12.87 4.08 -22.93
N GLY A 18 13.03 4.32 -24.23
CA GLY A 18 11.97 4.86 -25.08
C GLY A 18 10.80 3.88 -25.20
N ASP A 19 11.12 2.63 -25.52
CA ASP A 19 10.14 1.56 -25.71
C ASP A 19 9.39 1.23 -24.40
N LEU A 20 10.11 1.18 -23.28
CA LEU A 20 9.51 0.98 -21.96
C LEU A 20 8.50 2.09 -21.63
N HIS A 21 8.88 3.35 -21.83
CA HIS A 21 7.98 4.48 -21.55
C HIS A 21 6.77 4.50 -22.48
N PHE A 22 6.97 4.17 -23.76
CA PHE A 22 5.86 4.06 -24.71
C PHE A 22 4.85 3.01 -24.25
N ASN A 23 5.32 1.81 -23.91
CA ASN A 23 4.47 0.71 -23.46
C ASN A 23 3.72 1.03 -22.18
N LEU A 24 4.39 1.66 -21.21
CA LEU A 24 3.75 2.11 -19.98
C LEU A 24 2.65 3.15 -20.24
N ARG A 25 2.89 4.10 -21.15
CA ARG A 25 1.89 5.12 -21.47
C ARG A 25 0.70 4.54 -22.21
N LEU A 26 0.95 3.67 -23.19
CA LEU A 26 -0.10 3.00 -23.96
C LEU A 26 -1.02 2.16 -23.05
N LEU A 27 -0.45 1.35 -22.16
CA LEU A 27 -1.25 0.59 -21.20
C LEU A 27 -2.01 1.50 -20.24
N ARG A 28 -1.37 2.54 -19.71
CA ARG A 28 -2.05 3.48 -18.79
C ARG A 28 -3.17 4.25 -19.46
N GLU A 29 -3.07 4.53 -20.75
CA GLU A 29 -4.15 5.15 -21.53
C GLU A 29 -5.34 4.19 -21.69
N ALA A 30 -5.08 2.91 -21.97
CA ALA A 30 -6.13 1.91 -22.15
C ALA A 30 -6.78 1.46 -20.84
N VAL A 31 -6.00 1.26 -19.76
CA VAL A 31 -6.45 0.60 -18.52
C VAL A 31 -6.20 1.38 -17.24
N GLY A 32 -5.65 2.60 -17.31
CA GLY A 32 -5.42 3.49 -16.16
C GLY A 32 -4.09 3.28 -15.43
N GLU A 33 -3.72 2.04 -15.16
CA GLU A 33 -2.48 1.68 -14.46
C GLU A 33 -1.70 0.58 -15.20
N ALA A 34 -0.36 0.67 -15.18
CA ALA A 34 0.52 -0.32 -15.82
C ALA A 34 1.74 -0.62 -14.95
N HIS A 35 2.17 -1.87 -14.96
CA HIS A 35 3.31 -2.38 -14.19
C HIS A 35 4.29 -3.13 -15.10
N VAL A 36 5.55 -3.20 -14.68
CA VAL A 36 6.64 -3.88 -15.40
C VAL A 36 7.07 -5.09 -14.60
N PHE A 37 7.12 -6.26 -15.25
CA PHE A 37 7.55 -7.52 -14.65
C PHE A 37 8.72 -8.11 -15.46
N GLY A 38 9.49 -9.00 -14.84
CA GLY A 38 10.47 -9.82 -15.56
C GLY A 38 9.78 -10.68 -16.62
N ALA A 39 10.44 -10.90 -17.76
CA ALA A 39 9.90 -11.73 -18.84
C ALA A 39 9.82 -13.22 -18.45
N ASP A 40 10.60 -13.61 -17.44
CA ASP A 40 10.68 -14.93 -16.81
C ASP A 40 9.61 -15.16 -15.72
N LEU A 41 8.77 -14.17 -15.44
CA LEU A 41 7.73 -14.29 -14.42
C LEU A 41 6.69 -15.34 -14.81
N SER A 42 6.54 -16.38 -13.99
CA SER A 42 5.54 -17.41 -14.20
C SER A 42 4.12 -16.92 -13.94
N ASP A 43 3.12 -17.59 -14.52
CA ASP A 43 1.72 -17.27 -14.27
C ASP A 43 1.32 -17.49 -12.79
N GLU A 44 1.92 -18.46 -12.10
CA GLU A 44 1.71 -18.66 -10.65
C GLU A 44 2.29 -17.50 -9.83
N GLU A 45 3.49 -17.02 -10.16
CA GLU A 45 4.06 -15.84 -9.50
C GLU A 45 3.24 -14.58 -9.81
N PHE A 46 2.72 -14.46 -11.03
CA PHE A 46 1.79 -13.40 -11.40
C PHE A 46 0.49 -13.45 -10.57
N THR A 47 -0.07 -14.64 -10.35
CA THR A 47 -1.24 -14.83 -9.47
C THR A 47 -0.91 -14.55 -8.00
N ARG A 48 0.32 -14.80 -7.53
CA ARG A 48 0.76 -14.37 -6.19
C ARG A 48 0.83 -12.86 -6.05
N PHE A 49 1.17 -12.09 -7.09
CA PHE A 49 1.03 -10.64 -7.06
C PHE A 49 -0.43 -10.16 -6.98
N GLN A 50 -1.38 -10.99 -7.41
CA GLN A 50 -2.81 -10.78 -7.13
C GLN A 50 -3.19 -11.19 -5.69
N HIS A 51 -2.35 -11.98 -5.03
CA HIS A 51 -2.53 -12.49 -3.66
C HIS A 51 -1.66 -11.69 -2.67
N VAL A 52 -2.08 -10.45 -2.45
CA VAL A 52 -1.80 -9.58 -1.29
C VAL A 52 -0.65 -9.99 -0.34
N ASP A 53 0.42 -9.20 -0.41
CA ASP A 53 1.69 -9.37 0.31
C ASP A 53 1.66 -8.80 1.75
N TRP A 54 0.57 -8.97 2.52
CA TRP A 54 0.49 -8.44 3.89
C TRP A 54 0.95 -9.46 4.93
N GLU A 55 1.71 -9.03 5.92
CA GLU A 55 2.01 -9.84 7.11
C GLU A 55 1.37 -9.19 8.35
N LEU A 56 0.76 -10.03 9.18
CA LEU A 56 0.16 -9.66 10.44
C LEU A 56 1.14 -9.95 11.58
N LEU A 57 1.52 -8.92 12.31
CA LEU A 57 2.35 -9.01 13.51
C LEU A 57 1.48 -8.86 14.76
N PRO A 58 1.79 -9.55 15.87
CA PRO A 58 1.03 -9.40 17.10
C PRO A 58 1.16 -7.98 17.69
N PRO A 59 0.24 -7.57 18.57
CA PRO A 59 0.31 -6.29 19.28
C PRO A 59 1.65 -6.10 20.01
N GLY A 60 2.09 -4.85 20.15
CA GLY A 60 3.41 -4.53 20.71
C GLY A 60 4.59 -4.78 19.77
N SER A 61 4.35 -5.10 18.49
CA SER A 61 5.41 -5.31 17.49
C SER A 61 5.87 -4.02 16.77
N THR A 62 5.68 -2.85 17.37
CA THR A 62 6.05 -1.54 16.80
C THR A 62 7.49 -1.53 16.28
N ASP A 63 8.44 -2.01 17.09
CA ASP A 63 9.86 -2.06 16.72
C ASP A 63 10.12 -2.94 15.49
N ARG A 64 9.37 -4.04 15.34
CA ARG A 64 9.47 -4.92 14.18
C ARG A 64 8.95 -4.23 12.93
N VAL A 65 7.83 -3.51 13.02
CA VAL A 65 7.30 -2.72 11.89
C VAL A 65 8.31 -1.65 11.47
N VAL A 66 8.89 -0.94 12.44
CA VAL A 66 9.92 0.08 12.19
C VAL A 66 11.17 -0.53 11.53
N ALA A 67 11.64 -1.68 12.03
CA ALA A 67 12.77 -2.40 11.45
C ALA A 67 12.49 -2.85 10.01
N GLN A 68 11.27 -3.29 9.71
CA GLN A 68 10.87 -3.66 8.35
C GLN A 68 10.90 -2.44 7.42
N LEU A 69 10.40 -1.28 7.87
CA LEU A 69 10.44 -0.04 7.09
C LEU A 69 11.89 0.38 6.73
N THR A 70 12.83 0.23 7.65
CA THR A 70 14.24 0.61 7.45
C THR A 70 15.08 -0.45 6.73
N SER A 71 14.67 -1.72 6.75
CA SER A 71 15.41 -2.83 6.14
C SER A 71 15.67 -2.71 4.63
N ARG A 72 14.88 -1.88 3.91
CA ARG A 72 14.93 -1.76 2.44
C ARG A 72 15.70 -0.54 1.94
N GLY A 73 16.40 0.16 2.83
CA GLY A 73 17.24 1.31 2.49
C GLY A 73 17.04 2.49 3.45
N PRO A 74 17.91 3.50 3.36
CA PRO A 74 17.87 4.64 4.26
C PRO A 74 16.54 5.39 4.15
N ILE A 75 15.80 5.42 5.24
CA ILE A 75 14.65 6.31 5.43
C ILE A 75 15.17 7.60 6.07
N ASN A 76 14.68 8.74 5.58
CA ASN A 76 14.94 10.03 6.22
C ASN A 76 14.52 9.98 7.72
N PRO A 77 15.39 10.36 8.68
CA PRO A 77 15.07 10.38 10.10
C PRO A 77 13.73 11.04 10.44
N GLU A 78 13.35 12.12 9.75
CA GLU A 78 12.06 12.79 9.95
C GLU A 78 10.89 11.90 9.52
N LYS A 79 10.99 11.21 8.37
CA LYS A 79 9.97 10.23 7.94
C LYS A 79 9.87 9.08 8.94
N LEU A 80 11.00 8.63 9.50
CA LEU A 80 11.02 7.55 10.50
C LEU A 80 10.32 7.97 11.80
N LYS A 81 10.59 9.19 12.27
CA LYS A 81 9.94 9.76 13.46
C LYS A 81 8.43 9.87 13.26
N VAL A 82 7.99 10.37 12.10
CA VAL A 82 6.56 10.42 11.74
C VAL A 82 5.94 9.02 11.71
N ALA A 83 6.66 8.01 11.20
CA ALA A 83 6.20 6.62 11.21
C ALA A 83 5.97 6.10 12.63
N GLN A 84 6.95 6.32 13.52
CA GLN A 84 6.88 5.91 14.92
C GLN A 84 5.73 6.60 15.67
N GLU A 85 5.55 7.90 15.45
CA GLU A 85 4.44 8.65 16.04
C GLU A 85 3.09 8.10 15.59
N ARG A 86 2.91 7.84 14.29
CA ARG A 86 1.67 7.27 13.74
C ARG A 86 1.43 5.84 14.22
N LEU A 87 2.45 5.00 14.26
CA LEU A 87 2.36 3.65 14.84
C LEU A 87 1.95 3.69 16.31
N SER A 88 2.55 4.60 17.11
CA SER A 88 2.18 4.74 18.52
C SER A 88 0.73 5.18 18.71
N VAL A 89 0.17 5.98 17.78
CA VAL A 89 -1.26 6.29 17.79
C VAL A 89 -2.10 5.04 17.58
N LEU A 90 -1.76 4.20 16.58
CA LEU A 90 -2.50 2.97 16.29
C LEU A 90 -2.38 1.94 17.43
N ASP A 91 -1.19 1.79 17.99
CA ASP A 91 -0.89 0.87 19.10
C ASP A 91 -1.79 1.13 20.32
N ARG A 92 -2.01 2.41 20.64
CA ARG A 92 -2.84 2.85 21.79
C ARG A 92 -4.34 2.65 21.60
N LEU A 93 -4.80 2.29 20.39
CA LEU A 93 -6.22 2.12 20.10
C LEU A 93 -6.75 0.71 20.39
N GLY A 94 -5.88 -0.23 20.77
CA GLY A 94 -6.28 -1.62 21.06
C GLY A 94 -6.61 -2.38 19.78
N HIS A 95 -5.57 -2.87 19.10
CA HIS A 95 -5.67 -3.58 17.83
C HIS A 95 -5.34 -5.08 18.00
N ASP A 96 -5.76 -5.91 17.05
CA ASP A 96 -5.46 -7.36 17.05
C ASP A 96 -4.07 -7.66 16.51
N GLY A 97 -3.54 -6.75 15.68
CA GLY A 97 -2.20 -6.88 15.14
C GLY A 97 -1.83 -5.73 14.22
N PHE A 98 -0.53 -5.54 14.01
CA PHE A 98 -0.03 -4.65 12.99
C PHE A 98 -0.03 -5.35 11.65
N ILE A 99 -0.48 -4.65 10.61
CA ILE A 99 -0.37 -5.08 9.22
C ILE A 99 0.82 -4.34 8.62
N PHE A 100 1.69 -5.05 7.90
CA PHE A 100 2.71 -4.40 7.10
C PHE A 100 2.84 -5.08 5.74
N GLY A 101 3.13 -4.27 4.71
CA GLY A 101 3.22 -4.78 3.35
C GLY A 101 4.60 -5.34 3.04
N LYS A 102 4.62 -6.34 2.15
CA LYS A 102 5.80 -6.88 1.49
C LYS A 102 5.78 -6.49 0.01
N GLY A 103 6.85 -6.86 -0.71
CA GLY A 103 6.96 -6.56 -2.15
C GLY A 103 6.65 -5.10 -2.48
N ARG A 104 5.62 -4.90 -3.30
CA ARG A 104 5.10 -3.60 -3.75
C ARG A 104 4.44 -2.76 -2.65
N PHE A 105 3.96 -3.39 -1.58
CA PHE A 105 3.29 -2.74 -0.45
C PHE A 105 4.23 -2.37 0.69
N ALA A 106 5.54 -2.52 0.52
CA ALA A 106 6.52 -2.32 1.60
C ALA A 106 6.61 -0.90 2.18
N ARG A 107 5.95 0.08 1.55
CA ARG A 107 5.79 1.44 2.08
C ARG A 107 4.52 1.62 2.92
N TYR A 108 3.71 0.58 3.01
CA TYR A 108 2.47 0.57 3.74
C TYR A 108 2.60 -0.23 5.04
N PHE A 109 2.05 0.35 6.10
CA PHE A 109 1.90 -0.30 7.40
C PHE A 109 0.61 0.18 8.05
N GLY A 110 0.16 -0.49 9.09
CA GLY A 110 -1.01 -0.06 9.84
C GLY A 110 -1.47 -1.14 10.79
N ALA A 111 -2.76 -1.19 11.12
CA ALA A 111 -3.28 -2.06 12.15
C ALA A 111 -4.66 -2.61 11.79
N ARG A 112 -4.95 -3.82 12.30
CA ARG A 112 -6.25 -4.48 12.21
C ARG A 112 -7.01 -4.33 13.52
N PHE A 113 -8.26 -3.92 13.44
CA PHE A 113 -9.18 -3.76 14.56
C PHE A 113 -10.42 -4.63 14.34
N GLY A 114 -10.49 -5.74 15.05
CA GLY A 114 -11.48 -6.79 14.83
C GLY A 114 -11.42 -7.38 13.43
N ASP A 115 -12.54 -7.97 13.02
CA ASP A 115 -12.73 -8.50 11.67
C ASP A 115 -13.22 -7.46 10.66
N ARG A 116 -13.54 -6.25 11.15
CA ARG A 116 -14.28 -5.24 10.39
C ARG A 116 -13.44 -4.06 9.94
N LEU A 117 -12.24 -3.85 10.46
CA LEU A 117 -11.52 -2.62 10.17
C LEU A 117 -10.04 -2.83 10.02
N VAL A 118 -9.53 -2.40 8.87
CA VAL A 118 -8.12 -2.31 8.59
C VAL A 118 -7.75 -0.85 8.34
N VAL A 119 -6.75 -0.39 9.06
CA VAL A 119 -6.18 0.94 8.90
C VAL A 119 -4.80 0.79 8.27
N LEU A 120 -4.55 1.52 7.18
CA LEU A 120 -3.26 1.52 6.49
C LEU A 120 -2.76 2.94 6.24
N GLU A 121 -1.45 3.07 6.33
CA GLU A 121 -0.68 4.30 6.28
C GLU A 121 0.41 4.17 5.22
N ASN A 122 0.70 5.27 4.52
CA ASN A 122 1.86 5.36 3.63
C ASN A 122 2.54 6.72 3.83
N LEU A 123 3.85 6.71 4.07
CA LEU A 123 4.63 7.90 4.43
C LEU A 123 5.02 8.78 3.25
N GLU A 124 4.65 8.41 2.02
CA GLU A 124 4.93 9.27 0.87
C GLU A 124 4.13 10.56 0.92
N TYR A 125 4.78 11.64 0.49
CA TYR A 125 4.19 12.98 0.58
C TYR A 125 2.85 13.05 -0.15
N GLY A 126 1.86 13.68 0.50
CA GLY A 126 0.50 13.81 -0.03
C GLY A 126 -0.38 12.58 0.16
N ASN A 127 0.12 11.47 0.72
CA ASN A 127 -0.72 10.38 1.17
C ASN A 127 -1.45 10.70 2.49
N ALA A 128 -2.43 9.86 2.77
CA ALA A 128 -3.34 9.93 3.90
C ALA A 128 -3.41 8.56 4.54
N LEU A 129 -3.95 8.50 5.75
CA LEU A 129 -4.36 7.25 6.36
C LEU A 129 -5.65 6.78 5.67
N TYR A 130 -5.72 5.51 5.32
CA TYR A 130 -6.90 4.90 4.73
C TYR A 130 -7.46 3.87 5.70
N MET A 131 -8.78 3.87 5.84
CA MET A 131 -9.51 2.88 6.60
C MET A 131 -10.39 2.07 5.66
N PHE A 132 -10.44 0.77 5.87
CA PHE A 132 -11.16 -0.18 5.05
C PHE A 132 -12.08 -1.01 5.94
N ASP A 133 -13.39 -0.91 5.70
CA ASP A 133 -14.42 -1.64 6.47
C ASP A 133 -14.60 -3.09 5.96
N GLU A 134 -14.28 -3.32 4.70
CA GLU A 134 -14.36 -4.62 4.04
C GLU A 134 -13.43 -4.65 2.82
N ASN A 135 -13.20 -5.84 2.26
CA ASN A 135 -12.47 -6.03 1.00
C ASN A 135 -11.11 -5.30 0.92
N TRP A 136 -10.47 -5.08 2.07
CA TRP A 136 -9.25 -4.28 2.18
C TRP A 136 -8.11 -4.87 1.34
N GLU A 137 -8.05 -6.20 1.26
CA GLU A 137 -7.10 -6.94 0.44
C GLU A 137 -7.19 -6.62 -1.05
N GLN A 138 -8.40 -6.45 -1.58
CA GLN A 138 -8.62 -6.08 -2.98
C GLN A 138 -8.47 -4.57 -3.18
N LEU A 139 -9.01 -3.77 -2.26
CA LEU A 139 -9.02 -2.31 -2.37
C LEU A 139 -7.62 -1.71 -2.24
N THR A 140 -6.74 -2.31 -1.44
CA THR A 140 -5.35 -1.86 -1.29
C THR A 140 -4.49 -2.06 -2.53
N GLN A 141 -4.93 -2.89 -3.48
CA GLN A 141 -4.22 -3.09 -4.74
C GLN A 141 -4.42 -1.94 -5.73
N LEU A 142 -5.47 -1.14 -5.52
CA LEU A 142 -5.82 0.00 -6.36
C LEU A 142 -4.89 1.19 -6.08
N SER A 143 -4.59 1.98 -7.11
CA SER A 143 -3.89 3.24 -6.93
C SER A 143 -4.75 4.22 -6.12
N ARG A 144 -4.09 5.20 -5.50
CA ARG A 144 -4.77 6.31 -4.81
C ARG A 144 -5.83 6.99 -5.69
N THR A 145 -5.53 7.21 -6.97
CA THR A 145 -6.44 7.89 -7.90
C THR A 145 -7.67 7.03 -8.18
N GLU A 146 -7.51 5.71 -8.29
CA GLU A 146 -8.63 4.79 -8.48
C GLU A 146 -9.53 4.71 -7.25
N LEU A 147 -8.96 4.62 -6.05
CA LEU A 147 -9.73 4.66 -4.80
C LEU A 147 -10.59 5.92 -4.72
N ILE A 148 -10.01 7.08 -5.05
CA ILE A 148 -10.74 8.37 -5.05
C ILE A 148 -11.83 8.40 -6.13
N LYS A 149 -11.55 7.90 -7.34
CA LYS A 149 -12.51 7.90 -8.45
C LYS A 149 -13.70 6.97 -8.17
N ARG A 150 -13.44 5.81 -7.58
CA ARG A 150 -14.45 4.79 -7.30
C ARG A 150 -15.46 5.24 -6.25
N ARG A 151 -15.05 6.12 -5.32
CA ARG A 151 -15.89 6.60 -4.20
C ARG A 151 -16.53 5.44 -3.43
N ASP A 152 -15.73 4.40 -3.17
CA ASP A 152 -16.19 3.23 -2.45
C ASP A 152 -16.54 3.62 -1.00
N ALA A 153 -17.76 3.31 -0.56
CA ALA A 153 -18.26 3.69 0.76
C ALA A 153 -17.53 2.99 1.90
N SER A 154 -16.89 1.85 1.61
CA SER A 154 -16.08 1.08 2.55
C SER A 154 -14.67 1.64 2.77
N VAL A 155 -14.30 2.70 2.05
CA VAL A 155 -12.96 3.30 2.10
C VAL A 155 -13.02 4.72 2.63
N HIS A 156 -12.42 4.94 3.80
CA HIS A 156 -12.35 6.25 4.44
C HIS A 156 -10.94 6.82 4.33
N ARG A 157 -10.79 7.92 3.59
CA ARG A 157 -9.54 8.65 3.51
C ARG A 157 -9.46 9.69 4.63
N ILE A 158 -8.48 9.55 5.51
CA ILE A 158 -8.20 10.49 6.62
C ILE A 158 -6.89 11.24 6.35
N PRO A 159 -6.97 12.50 5.88
CA PRO A 159 -5.79 13.35 5.77
C PRO A 159 -5.16 13.58 7.15
N HIS A 160 -3.82 13.72 7.18
CA HIS A 160 -3.05 14.07 8.38
C HIS A 160 -3.19 15.55 8.79
N LEU A 161 -4.43 16.03 8.87
CA LEU A 161 -4.79 17.35 9.37
C LEU A 161 -4.99 17.30 10.89
N PRO A 162 -4.94 18.45 11.60
CA PRO A 162 -5.23 18.49 13.03
C PRO A 162 -6.55 17.76 13.36
N GLY A 163 -6.49 16.79 14.29
CA GLY A 163 -7.63 15.98 14.70
C GLY A 163 -7.77 14.62 14.01
N TRP A 164 -6.88 14.24 13.08
CA TRP A 164 -6.92 12.93 12.42
C TRP A 164 -6.91 11.76 13.41
N GLN A 165 -6.16 11.86 14.52
CA GLN A 165 -6.11 10.84 15.57
C GLN A 165 -7.49 10.61 16.21
N SER A 166 -8.25 11.69 16.41
CA SER A 166 -9.61 11.63 16.95
C SER A 166 -10.58 11.01 15.95
N ALA A 167 -10.39 11.24 14.65
CA ALA A 167 -11.20 10.62 13.60
C ALA A 167 -10.99 9.10 13.57
N VAL A 168 -9.74 8.64 13.58
CA VAL A 168 -9.42 7.20 13.65
C VAL A 168 -9.98 6.57 14.92
N ARG A 169 -9.76 7.21 16.08
CA ARG A 169 -10.30 6.73 17.36
C ARG A 169 -11.82 6.60 17.35
N LYS A 170 -12.53 7.55 16.75
CA LYS A 170 -14.00 7.51 16.66
C LYS A 170 -14.46 6.32 15.83
N ALA A 171 -13.80 6.06 14.69
CA ALA A 171 -14.14 4.94 13.82
C ALA A 171 -13.83 3.58 14.45
N VAL A 172 -12.72 3.45 15.17
CA VAL A 172 -12.40 2.22 15.94
C VAL A 172 -13.43 1.96 17.06
N ARG A 173 -13.95 3.02 17.70
CA ARG A 173 -14.97 2.89 18.76
C ARG A 173 -16.37 2.55 18.24
N SER A 174 -16.63 2.71 16.95
CA SER A 174 -17.91 2.39 16.33
C SER A 174 -17.99 0.98 15.74
N LEU A 175 -16.95 0.15 15.93
CA LEU A 175 -16.91 -1.26 15.52
C LEU A 175 -17.85 -2.14 16.35
#